data_AF-A0A0M9UC84-F1
#
_entry.id   AF-A0A0M9UC84-F1
#
_cell.length_a   1.000
_cell.length_b   1.000
_cell.length_c   1.000
_cell.angle_alpha   90.00
_cell.angle_beta   90.00
_cell.angle_gamma   90.00
#
_symmetry.space_group_name_H-M   'P 1'
#
loop_
_entity.id
_entity.type
_entity.pdbx_description
1 polymer ?
#
loop_
_entity_poly.entity_id
_entity_poly.type
_entity_poly.pdbx_seq_one_letter_code
_entity_poly.pdbx_strand_id
1 'polypeptide(L)'
;MQARALTPLALAVSVPPGLLITAILVVNNLRDIRTDARAGKRTLAVLLGERGTRREYALLVGGAYAILPFLWRVGGLSPFVMLPWLTFPLALRLVRGVAQLQGTALNEMLAGTARLALVFSLLLAVGIALS
;
A
#
# COMPACT_ATOMS: atom_id res chain seq x y z
N MET A 1 22.94 -7.50 18.80
CA MET A 1 23.38 -8.27 17.61
C MET A 1 22.27 -9.20 17.18
N GLN A 2 21.99 -9.22 15.88
CA GLN A 2 20.93 -9.91 15.12
C GLN A 2 19.87 -10.71 15.89
N ALA A 3 18.60 -10.29 15.77
CA ALA A 3 17.49 -11.23 15.84
C ALA A 3 17.56 -12.16 14.61
N ARG A 4 18.20 -13.32 14.75
CA ARG A 4 18.23 -14.41 13.76
C ARG A 4 16.89 -15.17 13.65
N ALA A 5 15.80 -14.59 14.17
CA ALA A 5 14.48 -15.21 14.18
C ALA A 5 13.47 -14.30 13.50
N LEU A 6 12.81 -14.82 12.45
CA LEU A 6 11.58 -14.24 11.93
C LEU A 6 10.51 -14.41 13.01
N THR A 7 10.23 -13.37 13.78
CA THR A 7 9.11 -13.41 14.72
C THR A 7 7.80 -13.23 13.95
N PRO A 8 6.71 -13.90 14.35
CA PRO A 8 5.39 -13.67 13.75
C PRO A 8 4.98 -12.20 13.76
N LEU A 9 5.41 -11.47 14.80
CA LEU A 9 5.20 -10.02 14.92
C LEU A 9 5.96 -9.22 13.86
N ALA A 10 7.23 -9.55 13.59
CA ALA A 10 8.01 -8.89 12.54
C ALA A 10 7.42 -9.13 11.15
N LEU A 11 6.87 -10.32 10.90
CA LEU A 11 6.13 -10.62 9.68
C LEU A 11 4.83 -9.81 9.60
N ALA A 12 4.06 -9.73 10.68
CA ALA A 12 2.82 -8.96 10.71
C ALA A 12 3.06 -7.46 10.48
N VAL A 13 4.13 -6.90 11.06
CA VAL A 13 4.53 -5.50 10.92
C VAL A 13 4.99 -5.16 9.50
N SER A 14 5.59 -6.09 8.77
CA SER A 14 6.05 -5.85 7.40
C SER A 14 4.91 -5.88 6.37
N VAL A 15 3.76 -6.45 6.70
CA VAL A 15 2.62 -6.57 5.77
C VAL A 15 2.08 -5.20 5.35
N PRO A 16 1.73 -4.25 6.23
CA PRO A 16 1.22 -2.94 5.82
C PRO A 16 2.11 -2.17 4.82
N PRO A 17 3.43 -1.97 5.07
CA PRO A 17 4.27 -1.30 4.09
C PRO A 17 4.43 -2.13 2.81
N GLY A 18 4.47 -3.46 2.91
CA GLY A 18 4.47 -4.35 1.74
C GLY A 18 3.23 -4.17 0.85
N LEU A 19 2.04 -4.05 1.44
CA LEU A 19 0.80 -3.77 0.70
C LEU A 19 0.86 -2.43 -0.03
N LEU A 20 1.40 -1.38 0.60
CA LEU A 20 1.55 -0.06 -0.02
C LEU A 20 2.59 -0.09 -1.15
N ILE A 21 3.70 -0.82 -0.99
CA ILE A 21 4.69 -1.01 -2.06
C ILE A 21 4.05 -1.74 -3.25
N THR A 22 3.28 -2.80 -3.00
CA THR A 22 2.52 -3.48 -4.05
C THR A 22 1.53 -2.53 -4.73
N ALA A 23 0.88 -1.65 -3.97
CA ALA A 23 -0.03 -0.64 -4.53
C ALA A 23 0.68 0.32 -5.51
N ILE A 24 1.96 0.65 -5.29
CA ILE A 24 2.77 1.42 -6.26
C ILE A 24 2.88 0.65 -7.59
N LEU A 25 3.19 -0.65 -7.52
CA LEU A 25 3.28 -1.50 -8.71
C LEU A 25 1.93 -1.62 -9.44
N VAL A 26 0.83 -1.70 -8.69
CA VAL A 26 -0.52 -1.74 -9.26
C VAL A 26 -0.85 -0.46 -10.01
N VAL A 27 -0.51 0.73 -9.49
CA VAL A 27 -0.69 1.99 -10.23
C VAL A 27 0.15 2.04 -11.49
N ASN A 28 1.41 1.57 -11.41
CA ASN A 28 2.29 1.49 -12.58
C ASN A 28 1.69 0.58 -13.67
N ASN A 29 1.22 -0.60 -13.28
CA ASN A 29 0.60 -1.55 -14.20
C ASN A 29 -0.73 -1.04 -14.78
N LEU A 30 -1.52 -0.31 -13.98
CA LEU A 30 -2.76 0.32 -14.44
C LEU A 30 -2.49 1.40 -15.50
N ARG A 31 -1.43 2.20 -15.32
CA ARG A 31 -1.01 3.21 -16.30
C ARG A 31 -0.69 2.58 -17.65
N ASP A 32 0.02 1.45 -17.62
CA ASP A 32 0.59 0.81 -18.80
C ASP A 32 -0.30 -0.32 -19.36
N ILE A 33 -1.51 -0.51 -18.82
CA ILE A 33 -2.39 -1.65 -19.12
C ILE A 33 -2.70 -1.81 -20.62
N ARG A 34 -2.96 -0.70 -21.33
CA ARG A 34 -3.31 -0.74 -22.76
C ARG A 34 -2.09 -1.08 -23.63
N THR A 35 -0.94 -0.52 -23.31
CA THR A 35 0.32 -0.80 -24.01
C THR A 35 0.79 -2.23 -23.74
N ASP A 36 0.67 -2.70 -22.51
CA ASP A 36 1.03 -4.06 -22.12
C ASP A 36 0.12 -5.10 -22.78
N ALA A 37 -1.19 -4.83 -22.86
CA ALA A 37 -2.14 -5.69 -23.58
C ALA A 37 -1.80 -5.78 -25.08
N ARG A 38 -1.50 -4.66 -25.75
CA ARG A 38 -1.11 -4.64 -27.17
C ARG A 38 0.22 -5.37 -27.43
N ALA A 39 1.14 -5.31 -26.46
CA ALA A 39 2.41 -6.02 -26.52
C ALA A 39 2.30 -7.52 -26.17
N GLY A 40 1.09 -8.04 -25.91
CA GLY A 40 0.88 -9.44 -25.56
C GLY A 40 1.37 -9.83 -24.16
N LYS A 41 1.65 -8.86 -23.28
CA LYS A 41 2.09 -9.15 -21.91
C LYS A 41 0.93 -9.62 -21.05
N ARG A 42 1.19 -10.57 -20.16
CA ARG A 42 0.21 -11.11 -19.19
C ARG A 42 0.45 -10.56 -17.79
N THR A 43 0.41 -9.24 -17.62
CA THR A 43 0.50 -8.62 -16.30
C THR A 43 -0.81 -8.83 -15.51
N LEU A 44 -0.74 -8.77 -14.18
CA LEU A 44 -1.95 -8.89 -13.35
C LEU A 44 -3.01 -7.85 -13.71
N ALA A 45 -2.59 -6.63 -14.08
CA ALA A 45 -3.50 -5.59 -14.54
C ALA A 45 -4.23 -5.97 -15.84
N VAL A 46 -3.52 -6.58 -16.80
CA VAL A 46 -4.14 -7.07 -18.05
C VAL A 46 -5.12 -8.21 -17.76
N LEU A 47 -4.80 -9.12 -16.84
CA LEU A 47 -5.66 -10.24 -16.47
C LEU A 47 -6.92 -9.80 -15.72
N LEU A 48 -6.80 -8.85 -14.79
CA LEU A 48 -7.92 -8.31 -13.99
C LEU A 48 -8.75 -7.25 -14.73
N GLY A 49 -8.16 -6.62 -15.75
CA GLY A 49 -8.71 -5.46 -16.44
C GLY A 49 -8.71 -4.19 -15.58
N GLU A 50 -8.93 -3.02 -16.21
CA GLU A 50 -8.83 -1.71 -15.53
C GLU A 50 -9.67 -1.63 -14.23
N ARG A 51 -10.90 -2.16 -14.25
CA ARG A 51 -11.79 -2.14 -13.06
C ARG A 51 -11.27 -3.03 -11.94
N GLY A 52 -10.74 -4.21 -12.27
CA GLY A 52 -10.17 -5.13 -11.28
C GLY A 52 -8.91 -4.56 -10.64
N THR A 53 -8.03 -3.98 -11.44
CA THR A 53 -6.79 -3.33 -10.96
C THR A 53 -7.06 -2.14 -10.04
N ARG A 54 -8.10 -1.34 -10.33
CA ARG A 54 -8.50 -0.23 -9.44
C ARG A 54 -9.04 -0.74 -8.09
N ARG A 55 -9.77 -1.85 -8.09
CA ARG A 55 -10.23 -2.51 -6.85
C ARG A 55 -9.07 -3.09 -6.08
N GLU A 56 -8.13 -3.76 -6.75
CA GLU A 56 -6.89 -4.26 -6.16
C GLU A 56 -6.14 -3.14 -5.43
N TYR A 57 -5.93 -1.99 -6.09
CA TYR A 57 -5.31 -0.82 -5.46
C TYR A 57 -6.03 -0.40 -4.17
N ALA A 58 -7.36 -0.25 -4.22
CA ALA A 58 -8.16 0.15 -3.07
C ALA A 58 -8.09 -0.89 -1.92
N LEU A 59 -8.08 -2.18 -2.24
CA LEU A 59 -7.96 -3.27 -1.27
C LEU A 59 -6.57 -3.30 -0.61
N LEU A 60 -5.50 -3.08 -1.38
CA LEU A 60 -4.14 -3.02 -0.84
C LEU A 60 -3.98 -1.83 0.11
N VAL A 61 -4.43 -0.64 -0.30
CA VAL A 61 -4.38 0.56 0.54
C VAL A 61 -5.25 0.37 1.78
N GLY A 62 -6.50 -0.06 1.63
CA GLY A 62 -7.40 -0.32 2.75
C GLY A 62 -6.86 -1.38 3.72
N GLY A 63 -6.29 -2.46 3.18
CA GLY A 63 -5.66 -3.53 3.96
C GLY A 63 -4.49 -3.03 4.81
N ALA A 64 -3.66 -2.13 4.29
CA ALA A 64 -2.55 -1.55 5.04
C ALA A 64 -3.02 -0.84 6.33
N TYR A 65 -4.16 -0.13 6.28
CA TYR A 65 -4.75 0.50 7.47
C TYR A 65 -5.49 -0.50 8.36
N ALA A 66 -6.19 -1.47 7.77
CA ALA A 66 -6.98 -2.47 8.50
C ALA A 66 -6.13 -3.39 9.38
N ILE A 67 -4.84 -3.57 9.06
CA ILE A 67 -3.91 -4.37 9.85
C ILE A 67 -3.43 -3.64 11.12
N LEU A 68 -3.43 -2.30 11.16
CA LEU A 68 -2.90 -1.56 12.32
C LEU A 68 -3.66 -1.84 13.64
N PRO A 69 -5.00 -1.89 13.67
CA PRO A 69 -5.74 -2.31 14.86
C PRO A 69 -5.42 -3.75 15.31
N PHE A 70 -5.12 -4.65 14.37
CA PHE A 70 -4.71 -6.02 14.69
C PHE A 70 -3.33 -6.03 15.36
N LEU A 71 -2.37 -5.24 14.87
CA LEU A 71 -1.05 -5.09 15.48
C LEU A 71 -1.14 -4.54 16.91
N TRP A 72 -2.04 -3.57 17.15
CA TRP A 72 -2.28 -3.03 18.49
C TRP A 72 -2.91 -4.07 19.43
N ARG A 73 -4.03 -4.70 19.01
CA ARG A 73 -4.83 -5.56 19.90
C ARG A 73 -4.24 -6.94 20.13
N VAL A 74 -3.70 -7.56 19.07
CA VAL A 74 -3.23 -8.95 19.07
C VAL A 74 -1.71 -9.02 19.18
N GLY A 75 -1.01 -8.05 18.57
CA GLY A 75 0.45 -7.97 18.63
C GLY A 75 1.00 -7.46 19.96
N GLY A 76 0.15 -6.96 20.86
CA GLY A 76 0.56 -6.42 22.17
C GLY A 76 1.39 -5.14 22.08
N LEU A 77 1.38 -4.47 20.92
CA LEU A 77 2.12 -3.22 20.70
C LEU A 77 1.40 -2.02 21.31
N SER A 78 2.12 -0.93 21.53
CA SER A 78 1.55 0.31 22.04
C SER A 78 0.54 0.91 21.06
N PRO A 79 -0.46 1.69 21.51
CA PRO A 79 -1.36 2.44 20.62
C PRO A 79 -0.64 3.30 19.57
N PHE A 80 0.64 3.65 19.77
CA PHE A 80 1.44 4.40 18.81
C PHE A 80 1.59 3.70 17.45
N VAL A 81 1.37 2.39 17.33
CA VAL A 81 1.33 1.71 16.00
C VAL A 81 0.19 2.21 15.12
N MET A 82 -0.77 2.94 15.68
CA MET A 82 -1.85 3.58 14.92
C MET A 82 -1.45 4.94 14.33
N LEU A 83 -0.26 5.48 14.61
CA LEU A 83 0.23 6.74 14.03
C LEU A 83 0.09 6.86 12.50
N PRO A 84 0.28 5.79 11.69
CA PRO A 84 0.08 5.90 10.24
C PRO A 84 -1.33 6.32 9.81
N TRP A 85 -2.35 6.21 10.67
CA TRP A 85 -3.69 6.76 10.42
C TRP A 85 -3.70 8.26 10.15
N LEU A 86 -2.67 9.00 10.58
CA LEU A 86 -2.50 10.42 10.22
C LEU A 86 -2.39 10.64 8.70
N THR A 87 -1.95 9.61 7.95
CA THR A 87 -1.86 9.66 6.48
C THR A 87 -3.15 9.28 5.76
N PHE A 88 -4.21 8.92 6.50
CA PHE A 88 -5.47 8.44 5.94
C PHE A 88 -6.15 9.43 4.97
N PRO A 89 -6.20 10.75 5.22
CA PRO A 89 -6.76 11.69 4.25
C PRO A 89 -6.03 11.67 2.89
N LEU A 90 -4.71 11.51 2.90
CA LEU A 90 -3.91 11.36 1.68
C LEU A 90 -4.26 10.04 0.97
N ALA A 91 -4.39 8.93 1.70
CA ALA A 91 -4.78 7.65 1.13
C ALA A 91 -6.16 7.72 0.44
N LEU A 92 -7.15 8.38 1.06
CA LEU A 92 -8.46 8.59 0.43
C LEU A 92 -8.36 9.40 -0.87
N ARG A 93 -7.53 10.44 -0.89
CA ARG A 93 -7.30 11.24 -2.10
C ARG A 93 -6.72 10.38 -3.23
N LEU A 94 -5.75 9.53 -2.91
CA LEU A 94 -5.10 8.65 -3.88
C LEU A 94 -6.04 7.57 -4.40
N VAL A 95 -6.83 6.92 -3.53
CA VAL A 95 -7.84 5.94 -3.96
C VAL A 95 -8.87 6.56 -4.89
N ARG A 96 -9.35 7.78 -4.59
CA ARG A 96 -10.28 8.50 -5.48
C ARG A 96 -9.62 8.88 -6.80
N GLY A 97 -8.39 9.37 -6.78
CA GLY A 97 -7.64 9.71 -7.99
C GLY A 97 -7.37 8.48 -8.86
N VAL A 98 -6.93 7.36 -8.29
CA VAL A 98 -6.76 6.08 -8.98
C VAL A 98 -8.09 5.51 -9.47
N ALA A 99 -9.23 5.87 -8.88
CA ALA A 99 -10.52 5.44 -9.42
C ALA A 99 -10.93 6.20 -10.70
N GLN A 100 -10.47 7.44 -10.87
CA GLN A 100 -10.96 8.35 -11.91
C GLN A 100 -9.96 8.61 -13.03
N LEU A 101 -8.67 8.66 -12.73
CA LEU A 101 -7.62 9.07 -13.67
C LEU A 101 -7.20 7.94 -14.62
N GLN A 102 -6.59 8.32 -15.75
CA GLN A 102 -6.10 7.42 -16.79
C GLN A 102 -4.80 7.94 -17.40
N GLY A 103 -4.03 7.04 -18.02
CA GLY A 103 -2.81 7.40 -18.76
C GLY A 103 -1.79 8.12 -17.88
N THR A 104 -1.12 9.14 -18.43
CA THR A 104 -0.04 9.88 -17.76
C THR A 104 -0.49 10.60 -16.48
N ALA A 105 -1.77 10.90 -16.32
CA ALA A 105 -2.30 11.48 -15.07
C ALA A 105 -2.13 10.54 -13.86
N LEU A 106 -1.98 9.23 -14.09
CA LEU A 106 -1.67 8.27 -13.02
C LEU A 106 -0.25 8.41 -12.46
N ASN A 107 0.66 9.14 -13.13
CA ASN A 107 2.00 9.39 -12.61
C ASN A 107 1.99 10.15 -11.28
N GLU A 108 1.05 11.08 -11.11
CA GLU A 108 0.87 11.77 -9.83
C GLU A 108 0.37 10.83 -8.73
N MET A 109 -0.49 9.88 -9.09
CA MET A 109 -0.97 8.86 -8.14
C MET A 109 0.13 7.87 -7.78
N LEU A 110 1.00 7.53 -8.72
CA LEU A 110 2.18 6.68 -8.50
C LEU A 110 3.13 7.35 -7.49
N ALA A 111 3.53 8.59 -7.77
CA ALA A 111 4.41 9.37 -6.89
C ALA A 111 3.76 9.61 -5.51
N GLY A 112 2.46 9.91 -5.49
CA GLY A 112 1.68 10.07 -4.28
C GLY A 112 1.60 8.79 -3.44
N THR A 113 1.45 7.62 -4.07
CA THR A 113 1.45 6.32 -3.39
C THR A 113 2.82 5.99 -2.81
N ALA A 114 3.91 6.31 -3.53
CA ALA A 114 5.27 6.17 -3.00
C ALA A 114 5.51 7.07 -1.79
N ARG A 115 5.08 8.34 -1.84
CA ARG A 115 5.14 9.25 -0.69
C ARG A 115 4.29 8.75 0.48
N LEU A 116 3.09 8.24 0.21
CA LEU A 116 2.25 7.61 1.23
C LEU A 116 3.00 6.45 1.89
N ALA A 117 3.55 5.53 1.12
CA ALA A 117 4.30 4.38 1.63
C ALA A 117 5.48 4.80 2.52
N LEU A 118 6.24 5.83 2.12
CA LEU A 118 7.35 6.35 2.91
C LEU A 118 6.88 6.93 4.24
N VAL A 119 5.94 7.88 4.22
CA VAL A 119 5.47 8.55 5.45
C VAL A 119 4.76 7.55 6.36
N PHE A 120 3.94 6.66 5.79
CA PHE A 120 3.30 5.57 6.53
C PHE A 120 4.34 4.69 7.23
N SER A 121 5.37 4.24 6.50
CA SER A 121 6.40 3.36 7.06
C SER A 121 7.23 4.05 8.14
N LEU A 122 7.54 5.34 7.97
CA LEU A 122 8.22 6.14 8.99
C LEU A 122 7.37 6.26 10.27
N LEU A 123 6.09 6.59 10.14
CA LEU A 123 5.17 6.67 11.28
C LEU A 123 5.00 5.32 11.98
N LEU A 124 4.92 4.23 11.23
CA LEU A 124 4.84 2.88 11.77
C LEU A 124 6.12 2.51 12.53
N ALA A 125 7.30 2.81 11.95
CA ALA A 125 8.58 2.57 12.60
C ALA A 125 8.72 3.36 13.91
N VAL A 126 8.30 4.63 13.92
CA VAL A 126 8.23 5.44 15.15
C VAL A 126 7.28 4.81 16.16
N GLY A 127 6.09 4.39 15.73
CA GLY A 127 5.11 3.75 16.62
C GLY A 127 5.63 2.46 17.26
N ILE A 128 6.39 1.67 16.51
CA ILE A 128 7.04 0.45 17.02
C ILE A 128 8.21 0.79 17.95
N ALA A 129 9.02 1.81 17.64
CA ALA A 129 10.13 2.22 18.50
C ALA A 129 9.67 2.79 19.85
N LEU A 130 8.42 3.28 19.92
CA LEU A 130 7.75 3.76 21.13
C LEU A 130 6.89 2.67 21.81
N SER A 131 6.88 1.44 21.29
CA SER A 131 6.17 0.28 21.87
C SER A 131 7.10 -0.55 22.73
#